data_AF-A0A527GD56-F1
#
_entry.id   AF-A0A527GD56-F1
#
_cell.length_a   1.000
_cell.length_b   1.000
_cell.length_c   1.000
_cell.angle_alpha   90.00
_cell.angle_beta   90.00
_cell.angle_gamma   90.00
#
_symmetry.space_group_name_H-M   'P 1'
#
loop_
_entity.id
_entity.type
_entity.pdbx_description
1 polymer ?
#
loop_
_entity_poly.entity_id
_entity_poly.type
_entity_poly.pdbx_seq_one_letter_code
_entity_poly.pdbx_strand_id
1 'polypeptide(L)' 'EVGGMANMLAAHMEIENPDHRDRVQRFWSAPDIAQKPGLKAVEMFQALADGRIKALWIMATNPVDSMPDADAV' A
#
# COMPACT_ATOMS: atom_id res chain seq x y z
N GLU A 1 14.65 0.95 4.86
CA GLU A 1 13.55 1.33 3.93
C GLU A 1 12.41 2.11 4.59
N VAL A 2 11.87 3.07 3.83
CA VAL A 2 10.90 4.10 4.26
C VAL A 2 9.44 3.66 4.34
N GLY A 3 9.11 2.39 4.02
CA GLY A 3 7.72 1.89 4.05
C GLY A 3 6.99 1.97 2.70
N GLY A 4 7.72 1.93 1.58
CA GLY A 4 7.15 1.95 0.22
C GLY A 4 6.52 0.63 -0.24
N MET A 5 6.27 -0.33 0.65
CA MET A 5 5.68 -1.62 0.32
C MET A 5 4.34 -1.79 1.04
N ALA A 6 3.34 -2.34 0.34
CA ALA A 6 1.99 -2.51 0.88
C ALA A 6 1.90 -3.44 2.11
N ASN A 7 2.94 -4.21 2.41
CA ASN A 7 2.98 -5.21 3.47
C ASN A 7 3.91 -4.86 4.65
N MET A 8 4.53 -3.68 4.66
CA MET A 8 5.42 -3.27 5.73
C MET A 8 5.18 -1.82 6.14
N LEU A 9 5.40 -1.54 7.42
CA LEU A 9 5.45 -0.18 7.95
C LEU A 9 6.85 0.42 7.76
N ALA A 10 7.01 1.69 8.12
CA ALA A 10 8.29 2.38 8.09
C ALA A 10 9.37 1.62 8.89
N ALA A 11 10.63 1.72 8.46
CA ALA A 11 11.77 1.06 9.09
C ALA A 11 11.66 -0.47 9.19
N HIS A 12 11.11 -1.12 8.16
CA HIS A 12 10.95 -2.58 8.06
C HIS A 12 10.11 -3.22 9.15
N MET A 13 9.24 -2.44 9.80
CA MET A 13 8.33 -2.96 10.80
C MET A 13 7.22 -3.78 10.12
N GLU A 14 7.01 -5.00 10.57
CA GLU A 14 5.93 -5.87 10.09
C GLU A 14 4.55 -5.32 10.45
N ILE A 15 3.67 -5.18 9.46
CA ILE A 15 2.30 -4.69 9.67
C ILE A 15 1.45 -5.64 10.51
N GLU A 16 1.75 -6.94 10.51
CA GLU A 16 1.01 -7.96 11.25
C GLU A 16 1.37 -7.98 12.74
N ASN A 17 2.53 -7.43 13.12
CA ASN A 17 2.96 -7.33 14.50
C ASN A 17 2.26 -6.15 15.21
N PRO A 18 1.47 -6.39 16.28
CA PRO A 18 0.75 -5.34 17.00
C PRO A 18 1.67 -4.31 17.67
N ASP A 19 2.83 -4.72 18.18
CA ASP A 19 3.78 -3.82 18.86
C ASP A 19 4.43 -2.84 17.87
N HIS A 20 4.66 -3.33 16.64
CA HIS A 20 5.13 -2.49 15.54
C HIS A 20 4.08 -1.44 15.14
N ARG A 21 2.80 -1.84 15.04
CA ARG A 21 1.71 -0.91 14.74
C ARG A 21 1.57 0.16 15.82
N ASP A 22 1.56 -0.23 17.09
CA ASP A 22 1.50 0.70 18.22
C ASP A 22 2.65 1.72 18.19
N ARG A 23 3.88 1.25 17.96
CA ARG A 23 5.06 2.11 17.89
C ARG A 23 4.93 3.17 16.80
N VAL A 24 4.55 2.77 15.58
CA VAL A 24 4.40 3.69 14.45
C VAL A 24 3.25 4.67 14.69
N GLN A 25 2.10 4.17 15.15
CA GLN A 25 0.92 4.98 15.40
C GLN A 25 1.20 6.08 16.43
N ARG A 26 1.85 5.73 17.55
CA ARG A 26 2.24 6.72 18.58
C ARG A 26 3.29 7.71 18.07
N PHE A 27 4.31 7.24 17.35
CA PHE A 27 5.35 8.12 16.80
C PHE A 27 4.77 9.18 15.86
N TRP A 28 3.82 8.81 15.01
CA TRP A 28 3.15 9.75 14.09
C TRP A 28 1.94 10.48 14.70
N SER A 29 1.56 10.17 15.94
CA SER A 29 0.32 10.68 16.56
C SER A 29 -0.91 10.41 15.66
N ALA A 30 -0.93 9.26 15.00
CA ALA A 30 -1.97 8.91 14.05
C ALA A 30 -3.24 8.46 14.79
N PRO A 31 -4.43 8.97 14.41
CA PRO A 31 -5.69 8.57 15.05
C PRO A 31 -6.03 7.09 14.78
N ASP A 32 -5.58 6.55 13.65
CA ASP A 32 -5.77 5.15 13.26
C ASP A 32 -4.56 4.66 12.45
N ILE A 33 -4.38 3.34 12.37
CA ILE A 33 -3.34 2.69 11.57
C ILE A 33 -3.86 1.39 10.94
N ALA A 34 -3.40 1.11 9.71
CA ALA A 34 -3.78 -0.11 9.00
C ALA A 34 -3.37 -1.37 9.79
N GLN A 35 -4.30 -2.34 9.86
CA GLN A 35 -4.12 -3.59 10.59
C GLN A 35 -3.76 -4.78 9.69
N LYS A 36 -3.79 -4.60 8.36
CA LYS A 36 -3.57 -5.64 7.35
C LYS A 36 -2.76 -5.08 6.18
N PRO A 37 -1.97 -5.92 5.50
CA PRO A 37 -1.33 -5.54 4.24
C PRO A 37 -2.33 -4.99 3.22
N GLY A 38 -1.90 -4.01 2.44
CA GLY A 38 -2.60 -3.55 1.24
C GLY A 38 -2.42 -4.52 0.07
N LEU A 39 -3.14 -4.25 -1.02
CA LEU A 39 -3.04 -5.02 -2.26
C LEU A 39 -1.69 -4.77 -2.94
N LYS A 40 -1.16 -5.82 -3.58
CA LYS A 40 0.00 -5.68 -4.48
C LYS A 40 -0.45 -5.05 -5.80
N ALA A 41 0.50 -4.60 -6.62
CA ALA A 41 0.22 -3.81 -7.83
C ALA A 41 -0.84 -4.45 -8.76
N VAL A 42 -0.68 -5.72 -9.14
CA VAL A 42 -1.66 -6.40 -10.04
C VAL A 42 -3.04 -6.49 -9.40
N GLU A 43 -3.14 -6.91 -8.14
CA GLU A 43 -4.41 -7.02 -7.41
C GLU A 43 -5.07 -5.65 -7.18
N MET A 44 -4.25 -4.60 -7.02
CA MET A 44 -4.70 -3.22 -6.89
C MET A 44 -5.35 -2.72 -8.18
N PHE A 45 -4.75 -2.97 -9.35
CA PHE A 45 -5.36 -2.60 -10.64
C PHE A 45 -6.63 -3.41 -10.94
N GLN A 46 -6.68 -4.69 -10.61
CA GLN A 46 -7.92 -5.47 -10.66
C GLN A 46 -8.99 -4.86 -9.74
N ALA A 47 -8.62 -4.43 -8.53
CA ALA A 47 -9.55 -3.77 -7.62
C ALA A 47 -10.02 -2.38 -8.10
N LEU A 48 -9.22 -1.67 -8.89
CA LEU A 48 -9.63 -0.45 -9.59
C LEU A 48 -10.66 -0.76 -10.67
N ALA A 49 -10.39 -1.76 -11.51
CA ALA A 49 -11.31 -2.20 -12.57
C ALA A 49 -12.67 -2.69 -12.00
N ASP A 50 -12.64 -3.44 -10.90
CA ASP A 50 -13.83 -3.88 -10.16
C ASP A 50 -14.54 -2.73 -9.42
N GLY A 51 -13.92 -1.56 -9.35
CA GLY A 51 -14.40 -0.41 -8.62
C GLY A 51 -14.36 -0.56 -7.09
N ARG A 52 -13.60 -1.50 -6.53
CA ARG A 52 -13.35 -1.58 -5.07
C ARG A 52 -12.42 -0.47 -4.61
N ILE A 53 -11.46 -0.09 -5.46
CA ILE A 53 -10.66 1.12 -5.30
C ILE A 53 -11.25 2.19 -6.22
N LYS A 54 -11.40 3.42 -5.71
CA LYS A 54 -11.99 4.55 -6.44
C LYS A 54 -10.98 5.65 -6.79
N ALA A 55 -9.81 5.62 -6.17
CA ALA A 55 -8.77 6.62 -6.36
C ALA A 55 -7.41 5.93 -6.37
N LEU A 56 -6.55 6.38 -7.29
CA LEU A 56 -5.15 5.99 -7.39
C LEU A 56 -4.30 7.25 -7.49
N TRP A 57 -3.25 7.34 -6.68
CA TRP A 57 -2.27 8.42 -6.76
C TRP A 57 -0.91 7.85 -7.12
N ILE A 58 -0.44 8.18 -8.33
CA ILE A 58 0.83 7.71 -8.88
C ILE A 58 1.87 8.82 -8.70
N MET A 59 2.97 8.49 -8.04
CA MET A 59 4.11 9.39 -7.86
C MET A 59 5.32 8.86 -8.61
N ALA A 60 5.81 9.63 -9.59
CA ALA A 60 7.06 9.38 -10.32
C ALA A 60 7.22 7.98 -10.96
N THR A 61 6.12 7.32 -11.34
CA THR A 61 6.11 6.03 -12.06
C THR A 61 5.09 6.07 -13.21
N ASN A 62 5.21 5.14 -14.16
CA ASN A 62 4.26 4.98 -15.27
C ASN A 62 3.75 3.53 -15.33
N PRO A 63 2.65 3.19 -14.64
CA PRO A 63 2.14 1.83 -14.58
C PRO A 63 1.73 1.27 -15.95
N VAL A 64 1.25 2.10 -16.89
CA VAL A 64 0.86 1.64 -18.25
C VAL A 64 2.04 1.04 -19.00
N ASP A 65 3.25 1.55 -18.78
CA ASP A 65 4.48 1.07 -19.45
C ASP A 65 5.17 -0.07 -18.70
N SER A 66 5.03 -0.11 -17.36
CA SER A 66 5.81 -1.00 -16.49
C SER A 66 5.05 -2.20 -15.93
N MET A 67 3.71 -2.21 -16.03
CA MET A 67 2.88 -3.33 -15.57
C MET A 67 2.72 -4.39 -16.66
N PRO A 68 2.63 -5.68 -16.28
CA PRO A 68 2.06 -6.68 -17.18
C PRO A 68 0.59 -6.33 -17.47
N ASP A 69 0.09 -6.73 -18.65
CA ASP A 69 -1.29 -6.50 -19.08
C ASP A 69 -1.68 -5.00 -19.11
N ALA A 70 -0.88 -4.17 -19.78
CA ALA A 70 -1.07 -2.72 -19.87
C ALA A 70 -2.48 -2.27 -20.31
N ASP A 71 -3.18 -3.08 -21.10
CA ASP A 71 -4.57 -2.79 -21.53
C ASP A 71 -5.59 -2.80 -20.37
N ALA A 72 -5.21 -3.36 -19.22
CA ALA A 72 -6.04 -3.46 -18.02
C ALA A 72 -5.73 -2.40 -16.94
N VAL A 73 -4.89 -1.41 -17.27
CA VAL A 73 -4.39 -0.35 -16.37
C VAL A 73 -5.07 0.99 -16.64
#